data_AF-A0A6M1QWN6-F1
#
_entry.id   AF-A0A6M1QWN6-F1
#
_cell.length_a   1.000
_cell.length_b   1.000
_cell.length_c   1.000
_cell.angle_alpha   90.00
_cell.angle_beta   90.00
_cell.angle_gamma   90.00
#
_symmetry.space_group_name_H-M   'P 1'
#
loop_
_entity.id
_entity.type
_entity.pdbx_description
1 polymer ?
#
loop_
_entity_poly.entity_id
_entity_poly.type
_entity_poly.pdbx_seq_one_letter_code
_entity_poly.pdbx_strand_id
1 'polypeptide(L)'
;MWLVALAVGLVGLAVSAFDLGPQIFGALGAVVVGTAYTFALAHRTGGRPLIFGSLAGVAGLVVVLVDNEALRTGAAVLVASVAAVLAVMATVPSRRFPKTIREAFIAVGIAALGSFAALGFEPVVMVSRFEYATLACSLAIAFFAVYRLGAGLHGLGRRGAIVVGIGGLMLALTLIYAEMLRRYGSTGLIDSIDEMQRWCRLHIGGYPHPIQALFGVPALVWGTHMRSRRRQGWWVCLFGVALTAPVASTFLNPDVGLAEAGLSVVYSILVGLVIAFVIIRIDLALTGSTAGGSGRRAAREADEASAVRPEPGRTHALL
;
A
#
# COMPACT_ATOMS: atom_id res chain seq x y z
N MET A 1 -15.45 -3.20 -17.51
CA MET A 1 -16.12 -1.93 -17.20
C MET A 1 -15.24 -1.02 -16.34
N TRP A 2 -14.89 -1.36 -15.10
CA TRP A 2 -14.07 -0.46 -14.25
C TRP A 2 -12.65 -0.18 -14.77
N LEU A 3 -12.01 -1.13 -15.46
CA LEU A 3 -10.71 -0.90 -16.14
C LEU A 3 -10.80 0.12 -17.28
N VAL A 4 -11.94 0.16 -17.97
CA VAL A 4 -12.19 1.15 -19.04
C VAL A 4 -12.40 2.52 -18.41
N ALA A 5 -13.19 2.61 -17.33
CA ALA A 5 -13.34 3.85 -16.56
C ALA A 5 -12.00 4.35 -16.03
N LEU A 6 -11.15 3.45 -15.49
CA LEU A 6 -9.79 3.78 -15.07
C LEU A 6 -8.97 4.36 -16.22
N ALA A 7 -8.96 3.72 -17.39
CA ALA A 7 -8.23 4.21 -18.55
C ALA A 7 -8.70 5.60 -18.99
N VAL A 8 -10.02 5.83 -19.02
CA VAL A 8 -10.61 7.15 -19.34
C VAL A 8 -10.22 8.20 -18.31
N GLY A 9 -10.30 7.88 -17.01
CA GLY A 9 -9.90 8.80 -15.94
C GLY A 9 -8.41 9.16 -16.01
N LEU A 10 -7.55 8.19 -16.32
CA LEU A 10 -6.11 8.41 -16.51
C LEU A 10 -5.81 9.28 -17.74
N VAL A 11 -6.56 9.12 -18.83
CA VAL A 11 -6.45 10.02 -19.99
C VAL A 11 -6.84 11.45 -19.59
N GLY A 12 -7.92 11.63 -18.81
CA GLY A 12 -8.31 12.95 -18.30
C GLY A 12 -7.22 13.60 -17.45
N LEU A 13 -6.62 12.82 -16.54
CA LEU A 13 -5.47 13.28 -15.74
C LEU A 13 -4.26 13.63 -16.61
N ALA A 14 -3.95 12.82 -17.64
CA ALA A 14 -2.83 13.08 -18.54
C ALA A 14 -3.04 14.35 -19.38
N VAL A 15 -4.25 14.56 -19.91
CA VAL A 15 -4.61 15.79 -20.64
C VAL A 15 -4.39 17.03 -19.76
N SER A 16 -4.80 16.96 -18.50
CA SER A 16 -4.58 18.04 -17.54
C SER A 16 -3.10 18.24 -17.21
N ALA A 17 -2.33 17.15 -17.05
CA ALA A 17 -0.91 17.23 -16.70
C ALA A 17 -0.02 17.84 -17.80
N PHE A 18 -0.46 17.80 -19.06
CA PHE A 18 0.24 18.41 -20.20
C PHE A 18 -0.38 19.74 -20.66
N ASP A 19 -1.30 20.33 -19.88
CA ASP A 19 -2.01 21.56 -20.22
C ASP A 19 -2.71 21.52 -21.60
N LEU A 20 -3.16 20.33 -22.02
CA LEU A 20 -3.77 20.08 -23.34
C LEU A 20 -5.28 20.36 -23.38
N GLY A 21 -5.89 20.84 -22.29
CA GLY A 21 -7.33 21.12 -22.22
C GLY A 21 -7.76 21.87 -20.95
N PRO A 22 -9.07 22.11 -20.79
CA PRO A 22 -9.66 22.70 -19.59
C PRO A 22 -9.16 22.10 -18.27
N GLN A 23 -8.88 22.96 -17.29
CA GLN A 23 -8.41 22.58 -15.94
C GLN A 23 -9.36 21.59 -15.23
N ILE A 24 -10.64 21.61 -15.57
CA ILE A 24 -11.65 20.70 -15.00
C ILE A 24 -11.40 19.21 -15.33
N PHE A 25 -10.60 18.91 -16.37
CA PHE A 25 -10.28 17.53 -16.74
C PHE A 25 -9.44 16.81 -15.70
N GLY A 26 -8.58 17.52 -14.96
CA GLY A 26 -7.82 16.95 -13.84
C GLY A 26 -8.77 16.48 -12.73
N ALA A 27 -9.67 17.37 -12.31
CA ALA A 27 -10.66 17.09 -11.26
C ALA A 27 -11.64 15.98 -11.65
N LEU A 28 -12.20 16.02 -12.87
CA LEU A 28 -13.10 14.96 -13.35
C LEU A 28 -12.37 13.63 -13.54
N GLY A 29 -11.13 13.65 -14.05
CA GLY A 29 -10.28 12.47 -14.14
C GLY A 29 -10.03 11.83 -12.79
N ALA A 30 -9.73 12.65 -11.77
CA ALA A 30 -9.56 12.21 -10.38
C ALA A 30 -10.83 11.55 -9.81
N VAL A 31 -12.02 12.14 -10.05
CA VAL A 31 -13.31 11.55 -9.65
C VAL A 31 -13.51 10.19 -10.31
N VAL A 32 -13.24 10.07 -11.61
CA VAL A 32 -13.40 8.82 -12.35
C VAL A 32 -12.43 7.74 -11.85
N VAL A 33 -11.16 8.07 -11.61
CA VAL A 33 -10.18 7.11 -11.07
C VAL A 33 -10.55 6.71 -9.64
N GLY A 34 -10.88 7.66 -8.76
CA GLY A 34 -11.31 7.38 -7.39
C GLY A 34 -12.56 6.50 -7.33
N THR A 35 -13.52 6.74 -8.24
CA THR A 35 -14.71 5.90 -8.41
C THR A 35 -14.36 4.50 -8.87
N ALA A 36 -13.51 4.37 -9.89
CA ALA A 36 -13.07 3.07 -10.41
C ALA A 36 -12.32 2.26 -9.36
N TYR A 37 -11.47 2.91 -8.56
CA TYR A 37 -10.72 2.28 -7.46
C TYR A 37 -11.63 1.84 -6.32
N THR A 38 -12.58 2.69 -5.92
CA THR A 38 -13.58 2.33 -4.90
C THR A 38 -14.44 1.16 -5.35
N PHE A 39 -14.90 1.18 -6.61
CA PHE A 39 -15.61 0.07 -7.22
C PHE A 39 -14.76 -1.21 -7.21
N ALA A 40 -13.50 -1.13 -7.64
CA ALA A 40 -12.59 -2.28 -7.70
C ALA A 40 -12.32 -2.87 -6.31
N LEU A 41 -12.09 -2.03 -5.30
CA LEU A 41 -11.87 -2.46 -3.92
C LEU A 41 -13.12 -3.14 -3.35
N ALA A 42 -14.30 -2.54 -3.55
CA ALA A 42 -15.56 -3.13 -3.12
C ALA A 42 -15.83 -4.46 -3.85
N HIS A 43 -15.51 -4.57 -5.14
CA HIS A 43 -15.63 -5.83 -5.88
C HIS A 43 -14.67 -6.90 -5.35
N ARG A 44 -13.40 -6.54 -5.15
CA ARG A 44 -12.35 -7.46 -4.68
C ARG A 44 -12.64 -8.01 -3.29
N THR A 45 -13.24 -7.21 -2.43
CA THR A 45 -13.60 -7.57 -1.04
C THR A 45 -14.99 -8.20 -0.90
N GLY A 46 -15.67 -8.56 -2.00
CA GLY A 46 -17.00 -9.17 -1.96
C GLY A 46 -18.08 -8.25 -1.35
N GLY A 47 -17.95 -6.95 -1.57
CA GLY A 47 -18.93 -5.92 -1.18
C GLY A 47 -19.94 -5.62 -2.30
N ARG A 48 -20.60 -4.46 -2.20
CA ARG A 48 -21.58 -3.97 -3.19
C ARG A 48 -20.94 -2.87 -4.07
N PRO A 49 -20.23 -3.23 -5.16
CA PRO A 49 -19.38 -2.29 -5.89
C PRO A 49 -20.16 -1.17 -6.56
N LEU A 50 -21.39 -1.43 -7.01
CA LEU A 50 -22.25 -0.39 -7.59
C LEU A 50 -22.62 0.70 -6.58
N ILE A 51 -22.89 0.34 -5.32
CA ILE A 51 -23.28 1.30 -4.28
C ILE A 51 -22.09 2.15 -3.85
N PHE A 52 -20.96 1.51 -3.52
CA PHE A 52 -19.78 2.25 -3.06
C PHE A 52 -19.13 3.03 -4.20
N GLY A 53 -19.13 2.49 -5.42
CA GLY A 53 -18.67 3.20 -6.61
C GLY A 53 -19.54 4.42 -6.92
N SER A 54 -20.88 4.28 -6.93
CA SER A 54 -21.76 5.42 -7.20
C SER A 54 -21.66 6.49 -6.11
N LEU A 55 -21.57 6.09 -4.83
CA LEU A 55 -21.38 7.02 -3.72
C LEU A 55 -20.06 7.78 -3.83
N ALA A 56 -18.97 7.10 -4.19
CA ALA A 56 -17.68 7.75 -4.45
C ALA A 56 -17.73 8.72 -5.64
N GLY A 57 -18.42 8.34 -6.73
CA GLY A 57 -18.62 9.22 -7.88
C GLY A 57 -19.43 10.47 -7.56
N VAL A 58 -20.54 10.31 -6.82
CA VAL A 58 -21.37 11.44 -6.37
C VAL A 58 -20.59 12.33 -5.41
N ALA A 59 -19.91 11.76 -4.40
CA ALA A 59 -19.11 12.53 -3.46
C ALA A 59 -17.98 13.30 -4.16
N GLY A 60 -17.25 12.65 -5.08
CA GLY A 60 -16.23 13.29 -5.88
C GLY A 60 -16.78 14.42 -6.75
N LEU A 61 -17.93 14.21 -7.41
CA LEU A 61 -18.57 15.24 -8.22
C LEU A 61 -19.01 16.44 -7.36
N VAL A 62 -19.57 16.19 -6.17
CA VAL A 62 -19.93 17.24 -5.21
C VAL A 62 -18.70 18.07 -4.82
N VAL A 63 -17.56 17.43 -4.57
CA VAL A 63 -16.30 18.12 -4.26
C VAL A 63 -15.90 19.06 -5.40
N VAL A 64 -15.98 18.59 -6.65
CA VAL A 64 -15.65 19.40 -7.84
C VAL A 64 -16.63 20.56 -8.04
N LEU A 65 -17.93 20.34 -7.78
CA LEU A 65 -18.96 21.37 -7.98
C LEU A 65 -19.00 22.43 -6.87
N VAL A 66 -18.76 22.03 -5.62
CA VAL A 66 -18.76 22.94 -4.45
C VAL A 66 -17.48 23.78 -4.39
N ASP A 67 -16.39 23.24 -4.95
CA ASP A 67 -15.10 23.90 -5.05
C ASP A 67 -14.55 24.42 -3.72
N ASN A 68 -14.60 23.58 -2.69
CA ASN A 68 -14.10 23.93 -1.36
C ASN A 68 -12.77 23.22 -1.07
N GLU A 69 -11.77 23.97 -0.62
CA GLU A 69 -10.42 23.45 -0.33
C GLU A 69 -10.42 22.28 0.65
N ALA A 70 -11.22 22.35 1.73
CA ALA A 70 -11.27 21.29 2.73
C ALA A 70 -11.90 20.00 2.14
N LEU A 71 -12.90 20.13 1.27
CA LEU A 71 -13.51 19.00 0.56
C LEU A 71 -12.54 18.40 -0.46
N ARG A 72 -11.79 19.21 -1.20
CA ARG A 72 -10.75 18.76 -2.14
C ARG A 72 -9.65 17.97 -1.42
N THR A 73 -9.14 18.49 -0.30
CA THR A 73 -8.14 17.79 0.53
C THR A 73 -8.69 16.50 1.13
N GLY A 74 -9.92 16.51 1.65
CA GLY A 74 -10.57 15.31 2.16
C GLY A 74 -10.76 14.24 1.08
N ALA A 75 -11.20 14.62 -0.12
CA ALA A 75 -11.34 13.72 -1.27
C ALA A 75 -10.00 13.11 -1.68
N ALA A 76 -8.94 13.92 -1.75
CA ALA A 76 -7.59 13.45 -2.07
C ALA A 76 -7.09 12.41 -1.05
N VAL A 77 -7.28 12.65 0.26
CA VAL A 77 -6.92 11.67 1.32
C VAL A 77 -7.70 10.37 1.12
N LEU A 78 -9.01 10.44 0.85
CA LEU A 78 -9.84 9.25 0.65
C LEU A 78 -9.41 8.46 -0.60
N VAL A 79 -9.15 9.13 -1.72
CA VAL A 79 -8.68 8.50 -2.96
C VAL A 79 -7.32 7.84 -2.76
N ALA A 80 -6.36 8.53 -2.14
CA ALA A 80 -5.06 7.97 -1.81
C ALA A 80 -5.19 6.76 -0.86
N SER A 81 -6.08 6.85 0.14
CA SER A 81 -6.34 5.74 1.07
C SER A 81 -6.91 4.51 0.37
N VAL A 82 -7.91 4.71 -0.49
CA VAL A 82 -8.52 3.62 -1.27
C VAL A 82 -7.51 3.01 -2.23
N ALA A 83 -6.69 3.83 -2.90
CA ALA A 83 -5.63 3.37 -3.79
C ALA A 83 -4.60 2.51 -3.04
N ALA A 84 -4.18 2.95 -1.85
CA ALA A 84 -3.23 2.23 -1.02
C ALA A 84 -3.76 0.85 -0.61
N VAL A 85 -5.03 0.76 -0.20
CA VAL A 85 -5.63 -0.53 0.17
C VAL A 85 -5.88 -1.40 -1.05
N LEU A 86 -6.38 -0.84 -2.15
CA LEU A 86 -6.59 -1.58 -3.40
C LEU A 86 -5.29 -2.19 -3.91
N ALA A 87 -4.17 -1.45 -3.84
CA ALA A 87 -2.85 -1.93 -4.21
C ALA A 87 -2.46 -3.20 -3.44
N VAL A 88 -2.72 -3.25 -2.13
CA VAL A 88 -2.49 -4.44 -1.31
C VAL A 88 -3.46 -5.57 -1.69
N MET A 89 -4.76 -5.28 -1.81
CA MET A 89 -5.81 -6.28 -2.10
C MET A 89 -5.72 -6.87 -3.52
N ALA A 90 -5.11 -6.15 -4.45
CA ALA A 90 -4.89 -6.58 -5.83
C ALA A 90 -3.75 -7.60 -5.96
N THR A 91 -2.88 -7.72 -4.96
CA THR A 91 -1.78 -8.70 -4.98
C THR A 91 -2.31 -10.14 -5.00
N VAL A 92 -1.59 -11.00 -5.70
CA VAL A 92 -1.90 -12.44 -5.84
C VAL A 92 -0.87 -13.27 -5.05
N PRO A 93 -1.28 -14.34 -4.35
CA PRO A 93 -0.34 -15.18 -3.60
C PRO A 93 0.69 -15.85 -4.51
N SER A 94 1.93 -15.99 -4.01
CA SER A 94 2.95 -16.72 -4.76
C SER A 94 3.95 -17.46 -3.90
N ARG A 95 4.35 -18.66 -4.33
CA ARG A 95 5.40 -19.47 -3.69
C ARG A 95 6.82 -19.10 -4.13
N ARG A 96 6.97 -18.33 -5.22
CA ARG A 96 8.28 -18.00 -5.81
C ARG A 96 8.62 -16.54 -5.55
N PHE A 97 9.80 -16.27 -5.02
CA PHE A 97 10.26 -14.92 -4.69
C PHE A 97 10.23 -13.93 -5.88
N PRO A 98 10.62 -14.31 -7.12
CA PRO A 98 10.49 -13.41 -8.27
C PRO A 98 9.04 -13.01 -8.57
N LYS A 99 8.08 -13.90 -8.31
CA LYS A 99 6.67 -13.59 -8.51
C LYS A 99 6.16 -12.65 -7.41
N THR A 100 6.61 -12.78 -6.16
CA THR A 100 6.25 -11.82 -5.10
C THR A 100 6.87 -10.44 -5.32
N ILE A 101 8.10 -10.38 -5.88
CA ILE A 101 8.70 -9.10 -6.35
C ILE A 101 7.77 -8.43 -7.37
N ARG A 102 7.31 -9.18 -8.38
CA ARG A 102 6.38 -8.66 -9.38
C ARG A 102 5.10 -8.09 -8.75
N GLU A 103 4.52 -8.79 -7.77
CA GLU A 103 3.32 -8.29 -7.10
C GLU A 103 3.59 -7.00 -6.29
N ALA A 104 4.78 -6.83 -5.71
CA ALA A 104 5.16 -5.58 -5.04
C ALA A 104 5.22 -4.41 -6.04
N PHE A 105 5.84 -4.60 -7.21
CA PHE A 105 5.86 -3.58 -8.27
C PHE A 105 4.47 -3.23 -8.80
N ILE A 106 3.59 -4.23 -8.95
CA ILE A 106 2.20 -4.00 -9.37
C ILE A 106 1.45 -3.20 -8.31
N ALA A 107 1.61 -3.52 -7.02
CA ALA A 107 0.99 -2.76 -5.95
C ALA A 107 1.46 -1.29 -5.95
N VAL A 108 2.77 -1.07 -6.11
CA VAL A 108 3.36 0.27 -6.24
C VAL A 108 2.79 1.02 -7.45
N GLY A 109 2.64 0.36 -8.59
CA GLY A 109 2.00 0.96 -9.78
C GLY A 109 0.55 1.39 -9.52
N ILE A 110 -0.25 0.54 -8.86
CA ILE A 110 -1.65 0.88 -8.50
C ILE A 110 -1.69 2.08 -7.56
N ALA A 111 -0.82 2.11 -6.55
CA ALA A 111 -0.72 3.20 -5.59
C ALA A 111 -0.26 4.51 -6.27
N ALA A 112 0.74 4.45 -7.16
CA ALA A 112 1.26 5.61 -7.90
C ALA A 112 0.18 6.24 -8.79
N LEU A 113 -0.61 5.43 -9.50
CA LEU A 113 -1.78 5.91 -10.25
C LEU A 113 -2.83 6.57 -9.33
N GLY A 114 -2.99 6.07 -8.11
CA GLY A 114 -3.81 6.71 -7.08
C GLY A 114 -3.28 8.06 -6.62
N SER A 115 -1.96 8.24 -6.58
CA SER A 115 -1.34 9.53 -6.26
C SER A 115 -1.63 10.59 -7.32
N PHE A 116 -1.64 10.24 -8.61
CA PHE A 116 -2.06 11.15 -9.68
C PHE A 116 -3.55 11.53 -9.56
N ALA A 117 -4.40 10.58 -9.17
CA ALA A 117 -5.80 10.88 -8.92
C ALA A 117 -5.99 11.79 -7.69
N ALA A 118 -5.22 11.58 -6.61
CA ALA A 118 -5.24 12.49 -5.46
C ALA A 118 -4.76 13.90 -5.84
N LEU A 119 -3.73 14.01 -6.68
CA LEU A 119 -3.23 15.27 -7.23
C LEU A 119 -4.27 16.01 -8.06
N GLY A 120 -5.10 15.31 -8.84
CA GLY A 120 -6.11 15.94 -9.70
C GLY A 120 -7.21 16.68 -8.94
N PHE A 121 -7.34 16.48 -7.62
CA PHE A 121 -8.20 17.30 -6.76
C PHE A 121 -7.54 18.62 -6.30
N GLU A 122 -6.27 18.84 -6.65
CA GLU A 122 -5.48 20.02 -6.26
C GLU A 122 -5.60 20.34 -4.76
N PRO A 123 -5.26 19.39 -3.87
CA PRO A 123 -5.47 19.58 -2.45
C PRO A 123 -4.47 20.59 -1.86
N VAL A 124 -4.94 21.41 -0.94
CA VAL A 124 -4.06 22.26 -0.12
C VAL A 124 -3.52 21.40 1.02
N VAL A 125 -2.23 21.05 0.96
CA VAL A 125 -1.63 20.04 1.84
C VAL A 125 -0.48 20.57 2.68
N MET A 126 -0.53 20.24 3.97
CA MET A 126 0.67 20.06 4.78
C MET A 126 1.12 18.61 4.61
N VAL A 127 2.16 18.36 3.81
CA VAL A 127 2.58 17.02 3.35
C VAL A 127 2.60 15.99 4.48
N SER A 128 3.22 16.32 5.62
CA SER A 128 3.27 15.41 6.78
C SER A 128 1.89 15.03 7.33
N ARG A 129 0.94 15.98 7.43
CA ARG A 129 -0.41 15.70 7.94
C ARG A 129 -1.20 14.86 6.94
N PHE A 130 -1.02 15.14 5.65
CA PHE A 130 -1.66 14.39 4.58
C PHE A 130 -1.21 12.92 4.57
N GLU A 131 0.10 12.69 4.70
CA GLU A 131 0.67 11.34 4.77
C GLU A 131 0.15 10.55 5.99
N TYR A 132 0.13 11.17 7.18
CA TYR A 132 -0.41 10.52 8.38
C TYR A 132 -1.91 10.23 8.27
N ALA A 133 -2.70 11.17 7.74
CA ALA A 133 -4.13 10.96 7.53
C ALA A 133 -4.38 9.81 6.55
N THR A 134 -3.65 9.79 5.43
CA THR A 134 -3.74 8.72 4.42
C THR A 134 -3.32 7.38 5.00
N LEU A 135 -2.21 7.32 5.74
CA LEU A 135 -1.74 6.10 6.39
C LEU A 135 -2.74 5.59 7.43
N ALA A 136 -3.29 6.47 8.28
CA ALA A 136 -4.26 6.10 9.30
C ALA A 136 -5.58 5.58 8.69
N CYS A 137 -6.14 6.31 7.71
CA CYS A 137 -7.35 5.91 7.00
C CYS A 137 -7.15 4.59 6.25
N SER A 138 -6.03 4.44 5.53
CA SER A 138 -5.74 3.21 4.78
C SER A 138 -5.49 2.01 5.69
N LEU A 139 -4.82 2.18 6.84
CA LEU A 139 -4.69 1.11 7.85
C LEU A 139 -6.05 0.69 8.41
N ALA A 140 -6.92 1.65 8.71
CA ALA A 140 -8.28 1.36 9.18
C ALA A 140 -9.08 0.57 8.12
N ILE A 141 -9.10 1.05 6.88
CA ILE A 141 -9.81 0.39 5.77
C ILE A 141 -9.22 -1.00 5.50
N ALA A 142 -7.88 -1.14 5.48
CA ALA A 142 -7.22 -2.42 5.30
C ALA A 142 -7.51 -3.39 6.44
N PHE A 143 -7.58 -2.91 7.68
CA PHE A 143 -7.99 -3.71 8.84
C PHE A 143 -9.37 -4.31 8.64
N PHE A 144 -10.37 -3.50 8.28
CA PHE A 144 -11.73 -4.00 8.04
C PHE A 144 -11.79 -4.95 6.84
N ALA A 145 -11.06 -4.66 5.77
CA ALA A 145 -10.98 -5.54 4.59
C ALA A 145 -10.37 -6.91 4.96
N VAL A 146 -9.24 -6.90 5.66
CA VAL A 146 -8.53 -8.11 6.09
C VAL A 146 -9.31 -8.86 7.16
N TYR A 147 -10.00 -8.18 8.08
CA TYR A 147 -10.83 -8.83 9.08
C TYR A 147 -11.91 -9.72 8.41
N ARG A 148 -12.52 -9.25 7.31
CA ARG A 148 -13.46 -10.06 6.52
C ARG A 148 -12.77 -11.21 5.76
N LEU A 149 -11.60 -10.97 5.16
CA LEU A 149 -10.90 -11.95 4.32
C LEU A 149 -10.18 -13.05 5.12
N GLY A 150 -9.59 -12.68 6.27
CA GLY A 150 -8.76 -13.53 7.12
C GLY A 150 -9.54 -14.42 8.09
N ALA A 151 -10.85 -14.61 7.90
CA ALA A 151 -11.76 -15.29 8.83
C ALA A 151 -11.83 -14.64 10.24
N GLY A 152 -11.66 -13.32 10.31
CA GLY A 152 -11.64 -12.56 11.57
C GLY A 152 -10.41 -12.83 12.42
N LEU A 153 -10.43 -12.34 13.67
CA LEU A 153 -9.36 -12.59 14.65
C LEU A 153 -9.23 -14.08 15.01
N HIS A 154 -10.28 -14.87 14.83
CA HIS A 154 -10.27 -16.32 15.05
C HIS A 154 -9.40 -17.07 14.02
N GLY A 155 -9.22 -16.52 12.80
CA GLY A 155 -8.36 -17.09 11.77
C GLY A 155 -6.86 -16.84 11.96
N LEU A 156 -6.47 -16.01 12.94
CA LEU A 156 -5.08 -15.61 13.17
C LEU A 156 -4.21 -16.74 13.71
N GLY A 157 -4.80 -17.67 14.47
CA GLY A 157 -4.04 -18.65 15.27
C GLY A 157 -3.01 -17.98 16.20
N ARG A 158 -2.30 -18.78 17.02
CA ARG A 158 -1.29 -18.23 17.94
C ARG A 158 -0.14 -17.52 17.22
N ARG A 159 0.32 -18.09 16.10
CA ARG A 159 1.45 -17.54 15.34
C ARG A 159 1.09 -16.26 14.58
N GLY A 160 -0.06 -16.23 13.90
CA GLY A 160 -0.50 -14.99 13.24
C GLY A 160 -0.74 -13.89 14.25
N ALA A 161 -1.29 -14.20 15.43
CA ALA A 161 -1.43 -13.22 16.52
C ALA A 161 -0.09 -12.63 16.97
N ILE A 162 0.93 -13.46 17.14
CA ILE A 162 2.28 -12.98 17.48
C ILE A 162 2.84 -12.11 16.35
N VAL A 163 2.76 -12.54 15.09
CA VAL A 163 3.30 -11.78 13.95
C VAL A 163 2.60 -10.43 13.80
N VAL A 164 1.27 -10.40 13.91
CA VAL A 164 0.48 -9.17 13.81
C VAL A 164 0.70 -8.27 15.02
N GLY A 165 0.80 -8.84 16.22
CA GLY A 165 1.09 -8.09 17.44
C GLY A 165 2.47 -7.44 17.39
N ILE A 166 3.51 -8.20 17.00
CA ILE A 166 4.87 -7.68 16.83
C ILE A 166 4.90 -6.64 15.71
N GLY A 167 4.31 -6.92 14.55
CA GLY A 167 4.27 -5.99 13.42
C GLY A 167 3.56 -4.68 13.77
N GLY A 168 2.42 -4.77 14.46
CA GLY A 168 1.66 -3.62 14.95
C GLY A 168 2.43 -2.81 15.99
N LEU A 169 3.06 -3.49 16.94
CA LEU A 169 3.92 -2.84 17.95
C LEU A 169 5.11 -2.15 17.30
N MET A 170 5.83 -2.81 16.38
CA MET A 170 6.97 -2.21 15.70
C MET A 170 6.56 -1.01 14.84
N LEU A 171 5.43 -1.09 14.13
CA LEU A 171 4.91 0.05 13.38
C LEU A 171 4.57 1.22 14.32
N ALA A 172 3.87 0.96 15.42
CA ALA A 172 3.54 1.98 16.41
C ALA A 172 4.79 2.62 17.01
N LEU A 173 5.77 1.83 17.42
CA LEU A 173 7.05 2.31 17.94
C LEU A 173 7.81 3.14 16.90
N THR A 174 7.79 2.74 15.63
CA THR A 174 8.45 3.48 14.55
C THR A 174 7.80 4.85 14.34
N LEU A 175 6.46 4.92 14.37
CA LEU A 175 5.73 6.18 14.23
C LEU A 175 5.95 7.08 15.45
N ILE A 176 5.91 6.53 16.66
CA ILE A 176 6.20 7.26 17.90
C ILE A 176 7.64 7.78 17.86
N TYR A 177 8.60 6.95 17.48
CA TYR A 177 10.00 7.35 17.37
C TYR A 177 10.20 8.45 16.33
N ALA A 178 9.58 8.33 15.16
CA ALA A 178 9.62 9.37 14.13
C ALA A 178 9.05 10.69 14.63
N GLU A 179 7.93 10.67 15.36
CA GLU A 179 7.33 11.88 15.92
C GLU A 179 8.17 12.46 17.06
N MET A 180 8.75 11.61 17.92
CA MET A 180 9.67 12.06 18.97
C MET A 180 10.91 12.70 18.37
N LEU A 181 11.47 12.13 17.31
CA LEU A 181 12.62 12.69 16.62
C LEU A 181 12.30 14.04 15.98
N ARG A 182 11.10 14.19 15.39
CA ARG A 182 10.63 15.45 14.81
C ARG A 182 10.41 16.55 15.86
N ARG A 183 9.94 16.22 17.06
CA ARG A 183 9.62 17.20 18.11
C ARG A 183 10.75 17.48 19.08
N TYR A 184 11.56 16.47 19.39
CA TYR A 184 12.53 16.47 20.48
C TYR A 184 13.93 16.03 20.03
N GLY A 185 14.15 15.81 18.73
CA GLY A 185 15.45 15.42 18.20
C GLY A 185 16.51 16.48 18.53
N SER A 186 17.68 16.03 19.01
CA SER A 186 18.83 16.92 19.18
C SER A 186 19.26 17.46 17.83
N THR A 187 19.64 18.74 17.76
CA THR A 187 20.08 19.41 16.53
C THR A 187 21.12 18.60 15.76
N GLY A 188 22.18 18.11 16.43
CA GLY A 188 23.24 17.33 15.78
C GLY A 188 22.78 16.00 15.14
N LEU A 189 21.75 15.35 15.70
CA LEU A 189 21.19 14.13 15.12
C LEU A 189 20.35 14.45 13.88
N ILE A 190 19.56 15.53 13.92
CA ILE A 190 18.77 16.01 12.77
C ILE A 190 19.73 16.45 11.66
N ASP A 191 20.77 17.21 11.98
CA ASP A 191 21.79 17.66 11.02
C ASP A 191 22.47 16.48 10.31
N SER A 192 22.82 15.42 11.06
CA SER A 192 23.42 14.21 10.49
C SER A 192 22.47 13.47 9.53
N ILE A 193 21.17 13.43 9.85
CA ILE A 193 20.16 12.83 8.99
C ILE A 193 19.95 13.68 7.73
N ASP A 194 19.87 14.99 7.87
CA ASP A 194 19.70 15.92 6.75
C ASP A 194 20.93 15.92 5.82
N GLU A 195 22.13 15.80 6.38
CA GLU A 195 23.37 15.62 5.62
C GLU A 195 23.36 14.32 4.83
N MET A 196 22.96 13.20 5.46
CA MET A 196 22.81 11.92 4.78
C MET A 196 21.78 12.01 3.64
N GLN A 197 20.63 12.63 3.88
CA GLN A 197 19.62 12.82 2.83
C GLN A 197 20.14 13.68 1.69
N ARG A 198 20.85 14.77 2.00
CA ARG A 198 21.47 15.65 1.01
C ARG A 198 22.52 14.91 0.20
N TRP A 199 23.36 14.09 0.84
CA TRP A 199 24.34 13.25 0.17
C TRP A 199 23.67 12.28 -0.80
N CYS A 200 22.60 11.60 -0.36
CA CYS A 200 21.83 10.69 -1.20
C CYS A 200 21.21 11.41 -2.41
N ARG A 201 20.58 12.57 -2.21
CA ARG A 201 20.02 13.38 -3.30
C ARG A 201 21.10 13.75 -4.33
N LEU A 202 22.28 14.15 -3.89
CA LEU A 202 23.36 14.59 -4.77
C LEU A 202 24.05 13.43 -5.52
N HIS A 203 24.20 12.25 -4.91
CA HIS A 203 24.98 11.15 -5.50
C HIS A 203 24.14 10.08 -6.18
N ILE A 204 22.99 9.74 -5.61
CA ILE A 204 22.13 8.64 -6.07
C ILE A 204 20.74 9.13 -6.52
N GLY A 205 20.47 10.44 -6.45
CA GLY A 205 19.27 11.08 -7.00
C GLY A 205 17.98 10.81 -6.22
N GLY A 206 18.04 10.18 -5.04
CA GLY A 206 16.88 9.89 -4.19
C GLY A 206 17.28 9.20 -2.90
N TYR A 207 16.40 9.21 -1.89
CA TYR A 207 16.67 8.60 -0.58
C TYR A 207 15.63 7.50 -0.25
N PRO A 208 16.05 6.35 0.30
CA PRO A 208 15.11 5.30 0.67
C PRO A 208 14.26 5.75 1.87
N HIS A 209 12.93 5.58 1.76
CA HIS A 209 11.98 5.87 2.82
C HIS A 209 12.00 4.75 3.87
N PRO A 210 12.39 5.03 5.13
CA PRO A 210 12.59 3.98 6.14
C PRO A 210 11.34 3.15 6.42
N ILE A 211 10.16 3.78 6.49
CA ILE A 211 8.89 3.07 6.75
C ILE A 211 8.55 2.12 5.59
N GLN A 212 8.76 2.55 4.35
CA GLN A 212 8.52 1.71 3.17
C GLN A 212 9.52 0.54 3.13
N ALA A 213 10.81 0.82 3.33
CA ALA A 213 11.89 -0.15 3.21
C ALA A 213 11.90 -1.19 4.34
N LEU A 214 11.73 -0.75 5.59
CA LEU A 214 11.87 -1.63 6.76
C LEU A 214 10.58 -2.38 7.10
N PHE A 215 9.41 -1.81 6.78
CA PHE A 215 8.11 -2.36 7.18
C PHE A 215 7.21 -2.68 6.00
N GLY A 216 6.92 -1.70 5.15
CA GLY A 216 5.92 -1.83 4.09
C GLY A 216 6.25 -2.93 3.07
N VAL A 217 7.44 -2.87 2.46
CA VAL A 217 7.87 -3.82 1.43
C VAL A 217 8.03 -5.23 2.01
N PRO A 218 8.74 -5.45 3.15
CA PRO A 218 8.86 -6.77 3.73
C PRO A 218 7.52 -7.39 4.08
N ALA A 219 6.59 -6.60 4.65
CA ALA A 219 5.26 -7.07 4.99
C ALA A 219 4.45 -7.50 3.76
N LEU A 220 4.47 -6.70 2.67
CA LEU A 220 3.74 -7.04 1.45
C LEU A 220 4.30 -8.31 0.79
N VAL A 221 5.64 -8.41 0.69
CA VAL A 221 6.32 -9.52 0.01
C VAL A 221 6.21 -10.81 0.83
N TRP A 222 6.44 -10.74 2.14
CA TRP A 222 6.29 -11.90 3.01
C TRP A 222 4.82 -12.31 3.15
N GLY A 223 3.90 -11.36 3.23
CA GLY A 223 2.47 -11.63 3.28
C GLY A 223 1.94 -12.32 2.02
N THR A 224 2.34 -11.85 0.83
CA THR A 224 1.99 -12.51 -0.45
C THR A 224 2.60 -13.90 -0.57
N HIS A 225 3.81 -14.10 -0.03
CA HIS A 225 4.42 -15.42 0.09
C HIS A 225 3.63 -16.34 1.03
N MET A 226 3.28 -15.86 2.23
CA MET A 226 2.49 -16.60 3.22
C MET A 226 1.10 -16.98 2.73
N ARG A 227 0.40 -16.09 2.00
CA ARG A 227 -0.95 -16.33 1.46
C ARG A 227 -1.03 -17.53 0.54
N SER A 228 0.08 -17.94 -0.08
CA SER A 228 0.13 -19.16 -0.89
C SER A 228 0.00 -20.47 -0.10
N ARG A 229 0.05 -20.39 1.23
CA ARG A 229 0.00 -21.53 2.15
C ARG A 229 -1.00 -21.32 3.30
N ARG A 230 -1.17 -20.08 3.79
CA ARG A 230 -1.94 -19.77 5.00
C ARG A 230 -2.74 -18.49 4.81
N ARG A 231 -4.01 -18.50 5.22
CA ARG A 231 -4.87 -17.29 5.21
C ARG A 231 -4.36 -16.16 6.11
N GLN A 232 -3.58 -16.50 7.14
CA GLN A 232 -2.90 -15.55 8.04
C GLN A 232 -2.02 -14.54 7.30
N GLY A 233 -1.54 -14.87 6.09
CA GLY A 233 -0.74 -13.95 5.29
C GLY A 233 -1.46 -12.65 4.90
N TRP A 234 -2.81 -12.62 4.91
CA TRP A 234 -3.58 -11.39 4.73
C TRP A 234 -3.31 -10.35 5.82
N TRP A 235 -3.15 -10.81 7.06
CA TRP A 235 -2.84 -9.93 8.18
C TRP A 235 -1.42 -9.37 8.14
N VAL A 236 -0.49 -10.11 7.54
CA VAL A 236 0.85 -9.58 7.25
C VAL A 236 0.78 -8.57 6.10
N CYS A 237 0.03 -8.89 5.04
CA CYS A 237 -0.17 -7.97 3.90
C CYS A 237 -0.79 -6.64 4.29
N LEU A 238 -1.59 -6.59 5.36
CA LEU A 238 -2.15 -5.35 5.90
C LEU A 238 -1.08 -4.29 6.14
N PHE A 239 0.07 -4.69 6.72
CA PHE A 239 1.18 -3.77 6.95
C PHE A 239 1.88 -3.33 5.65
N GLY A 240 1.60 -3.99 4.52
CA GLY A 240 1.98 -3.53 3.19
C GLY A 240 1.37 -2.17 2.81
N VAL A 241 0.33 -1.73 3.53
CA VAL A 241 -0.17 -0.34 3.44
C VAL A 241 0.90 0.69 3.82
N ALA A 242 1.84 0.34 4.70
CA ALA A 242 2.97 1.22 5.02
C ALA A 242 3.93 1.45 3.84
N LEU A 243 3.83 0.64 2.78
CA LEU A 243 4.45 0.92 1.48
C LEU A 243 3.49 1.71 0.59
N THR A 244 2.26 1.24 0.41
CA THR A 244 1.38 1.77 -0.64
C THR A 244 0.75 3.11 -0.28
N ALA A 245 0.56 3.46 0.99
CA ALA A 245 0.01 4.75 1.40
C ALA A 245 0.98 5.92 1.12
N PRO A 246 2.27 5.87 1.52
CA PRO A 246 3.23 6.89 1.11
C PRO A 246 3.37 6.99 -0.42
N VAL A 247 3.36 5.86 -1.13
CA VAL A 247 3.39 5.86 -2.61
C VAL A 247 2.15 6.54 -3.20
N ALA A 248 0.98 6.33 -2.61
CA ALA A 248 -0.27 6.97 -3.03
C ALA A 248 -0.35 8.47 -2.70
N SER A 249 0.62 9.01 -1.95
CA SER A 249 0.75 10.44 -1.69
C SER A 249 2.05 11.05 -2.22
N THR A 250 2.93 10.24 -2.83
CA THR A 250 4.31 10.67 -3.14
C THR A 250 4.36 11.87 -4.08
N PHE A 251 3.47 11.94 -5.07
CA PHE A 251 3.50 13.04 -6.05
C PHE A 251 2.81 14.31 -5.57
N LEU A 252 2.23 14.32 -4.37
CA LEU A 252 1.63 15.52 -3.76
C LEU A 252 2.67 16.48 -3.16
N ASN A 253 3.92 16.03 -3.00
CA ASN A 253 4.97 16.87 -2.44
C ASN A 253 5.60 17.74 -3.56
N PRO A 254 5.39 19.07 -3.56
CA PRO A 254 5.96 19.95 -4.57
C PRO A 254 7.49 20.11 -4.45
N ASP A 255 8.06 19.78 -3.29
CA ASP A 255 9.48 19.99 -3.01
C ASP A 255 10.38 18.90 -3.61
N VAL A 256 9.79 17.83 -4.14
CA VAL A 256 10.51 16.64 -4.62
C VAL A 256 10.17 16.38 -6.09
N GLY A 257 11.19 16.35 -6.95
CA GLY A 257 10.99 16.06 -8.36
C GLY A 257 10.48 14.63 -8.61
N LEU A 258 9.73 14.42 -9.71
CA LEU A 258 9.16 13.11 -10.06
C LEU A 258 10.21 11.98 -10.16
N ALA A 259 11.38 12.30 -10.68
CA ALA A 259 12.49 11.34 -10.78
C ALA A 259 13.04 10.97 -9.39
N GLU A 260 13.22 11.96 -8.51
CA GLU A 260 13.69 11.75 -7.15
C GLU A 260 12.68 10.91 -6.35
N ALA A 261 11.40 11.25 -6.44
CA ALA A 261 10.30 10.49 -5.87
C ALA A 261 10.30 9.02 -6.34
N GLY A 262 10.39 8.81 -7.65
CA GLY A 262 10.44 7.47 -8.25
C GLY A 262 11.64 6.66 -7.77
N LEU A 263 12.85 7.23 -7.80
CA LEU A 263 14.08 6.58 -7.33
C LEU A 263 13.99 6.24 -5.84
N SER A 264 13.47 7.15 -5.03
CA SER A 264 13.30 6.95 -3.58
C SER A 264 12.39 5.76 -3.27
N VAL A 265 11.30 5.58 -4.03
CA VAL A 265 10.42 4.41 -3.92
C VAL A 265 11.15 3.13 -4.37
N VAL A 266 11.86 3.17 -5.51
CA VAL A 266 12.62 2.01 -6.01
C VAL A 266 13.69 1.56 -5.01
N TYR A 267 14.47 2.49 -4.45
CA TYR A 267 15.48 2.19 -3.43
C TYR A 267 14.85 1.59 -2.17
N SER A 268 13.69 2.08 -1.76
CA SER A 268 12.92 1.52 -0.64
C SER A 268 12.50 0.08 -0.91
N ILE A 269 12.04 -0.22 -2.14
CA ILE A 269 11.71 -1.58 -2.57
C ILE A 269 12.94 -2.46 -2.53
N LEU A 270 14.07 -2.03 -3.10
CA LEU A 270 15.29 -2.84 -3.14
C LEU A 270 15.78 -3.24 -1.74
N VAL A 271 15.87 -2.27 -0.81
CA VAL A 271 16.25 -2.54 0.58
C VAL A 271 15.24 -3.48 1.24
N GLY A 272 13.95 -3.21 1.07
CA GLY A 272 12.89 -4.03 1.65
C GLY A 272 12.82 -5.44 1.07
N LEU A 273 13.19 -5.66 -0.19
CA LEU A 273 13.27 -6.98 -0.80
C LEU A 273 14.36 -7.84 -0.15
N VAL A 274 15.52 -7.26 0.18
CA VAL A 274 16.59 -7.95 0.88
C VAL A 274 16.10 -8.41 2.27
N ILE A 275 15.44 -7.51 3.01
CA ILE A 275 14.86 -7.82 4.33
C ILE A 275 13.78 -8.90 4.19
N ALA A 276 12.87 -8.77 3.22
CA ALA A 276 11.82 -9.76 2.95
C ALA A 276 12.39 -11.14 2.66
N PHE A 277 13.46 -11.21 1.85
CA PHE A 277 14.14 -12.46 1.53
C PHE A 277 14.68 -13.12 2.80
N VAL A 278 15.36 -12.37 3.67
CA VAL A 278 15.89 -12.87 4.95
C VAL A 278 14.75 -13.37 5.84
N ILE A 279 13.67 -12.59 6.01
CA ILE A 279 12.50 -12.98 6.80
C ILE A 279 11.89 -14.28 6.27
N ILE A 280 11.68 -14.40 4.95
CA ILE A 280 11.14 -15.62 4.34
C ILE A 280 12.06 -16.82 4.60
N ARG A 281 13.39 -16.63 4.52
CA ARG A 281 14.35 -17.72 4.78
C ARG A 281 14.31 -18.17 6.24
N ILE A 282 14.27 -17.24 7.19
CA ILE A 282 14.15 -17.54 8.62
C ILE A 282 12.83 -18.25 8.91
N ASP A 283 11.72 -17.74 8.34
CA ASP A 283 10.38 -18.31 8.50
C ASP A 283 10.32 -19.77 8.03
N LEU A 284 10.92 -20.05 6.86
CA LEU A 284 11.03 -21.41 6.30
C LEU A 284 11.95 -22.31 7.12
N ALA A 285 13.05 -21.80 7.67
CA ALA A 285 13.96 -22.57 8.52
C ALA A 285 13.28 -22.99 9.82
N LEU A 286 12.57 -22.07 10.48
CA LEU A 286 11.85 -22.32 11.74
C LEU A 286 10.62 -23.22 11.58
N THR A 287 9.99 -23.22 10.40
CA THR A 287 8.87 -24.12 10.10
C THR A 287 9.30 -25.47 9.58
N GLY A 288 10.40 -25.54 8.84
CA GLY A 288 10.99 -26.80 8.39
C GLY A 288 11.61 -27.60 9.53
N SER A 289 12.12 -26.93 10.57
CA SER A 289 12.80 -27.57 11.71
C SER A 289 11.86 -28.24 12.72
N THR A 290 10.58 -27.83 12.79
CA THR A 290 9.59 -28.50 13.68
C THR A 290 9.18 -29.88 13.17
N ALA A 291 9.51 -30.22 11.92
CA ALA A 291 9.48 -31.58 11.38
C ALA A 291 10.81 -32.34 11.61
N GLY A 292 11.56 -31.99 12.67
CA GLY A 292 12.84 -32.62 13.06
C GLY A 292 12.77 -34.09 13.50
N GLY A 293 11.67 -34.80 13.19
CA GLY A 293 11.54 -36.24 13.35
C GLY A 293 10.77 -36.94 12.21
N SER A 294 10.22 -36.19 11.24
CA SER A 294 9.44 -36.77 10.14
C SER A 294 9.95 -36.24 8.80
N GLY A 295 10.34 -37.15 7.91
CA GLY A 295 11.11 -36.82 6.69
C GLY A 295 10.43 -35.80 5.77
N ARG A 296 11.19 -35.29 4.78
CA ARG A 296 10.74 -34.29 3.77
C ARG A 296 9.37 -34.58 3.12
N ARG A 297 8.87 -35.82 3.16
CA ARG A 297 7.52 -36.21 2.74
C ARG A 297 6.43 -35.82 3.74
N ALA A 298 6.61 -36.08 5.04
CA ALA A 298 5.64 -35.72 6.08
C ALA A 298 5.50 -34.20 6.24
N ALA A 299 6.60 -33.45 6.10
CA ALA A 299 6.56 -31.99 6.05
C ALA A 299 5.80 -31.48 4.80
N ARG A 300 5.90 -32.18 3.67
CA ARG A 300 5.12 -31.86 2.45
C ARG A 300 3.65 -32.22 2.61
N GLU A 301 3.33 -33.34 3.22
CA GLU A 301 1.95 -33.76 3.49
C GLU A 301 1.24 -32.83 4.47
N ALA A 302 1.93 -32.32 5.50
CA ALA A 302 1.41 -31.28 6.38
C ALA A 302 1.25 -29.91 5.67
N ASP A 303 2.17 -29.56 4.76
CA ASP A 303 2.06 -28.35 3.91
C ASP A 303 0.94 -28.49 2.86
N GLU A 304 0.68 -29.69 2.36
CA GLU A 304 -0.41 -30.00 1.42
C GLU A 304 -1.77 -30.08 2.13
N ALA A 305 -1.83 -30.64 3.34
CA ALA A 305 -3.02 -30.66 4.18
C ALA A 305 -3.44 -29.26 4.66
N SER A 306 -2.49 -28.32 4.74
CA SER A 306 -2.77 -26.91 5.06
C SER A 306 -2.91 -26.01 3.81
N ALA A 307 -2.73 -26.55 2.60
CA ALA A 307 -2.81 -25.79 1.37
C ALA A 307 -4.24 -25.29 1.13
N VAL A 308 -4.41 -23.97 1.27
CA VAL A 308 -5.67 -23.28 0.99
C VAL A 308 -5.97 -23.34 -0.51
N ARG A 309 -7.27 -23.42 -0.85
CA ARG A 309 -7.78 -23.29 -2.23
C ARG A 309 -7.13 -22.09 -2.93
N PRO A 310 -6.71 -22.21 -4.22
CA PRO A 310 -6.07 -21.11 -4.93
C PRO A 310 -6.93 -19.85 -4.89
N GLU A 311 -6.36 -18.74 -4.44
CA GLU A 311 -7.07 -17.47 -4.46
C GLU A 311 -7.34 -17.04 -5.91
N PRO A 312 -8.51 -16.44 -6.19
CA PRO A 312 -8.88 -16.04 -7.54
C PRO A 312 -8.02 -14.85 -8.02
N GLY A 313 -7.91 -14.72 -9.35
CA GLY A 313 -7.14 -13.66 -10.00
C GLY A 313 -7.55 -12.25 -9.55
N ARG A 314 -6.65 -11.27 -9.72
CA ARG A 314 -6.78 -9.91 -9.16
C ARG A 314 -8.06 -9.15 -9.49
N THR A 315 -8.71 -9.48 -10.61
CA THR A 315 -9.94 -8.84 -11.10
C THR A 315 -11.22 -9.49 -10.57
N HIS A 316 -11.10 -10.62 -9.88
CA HIS A 316 -12.24 -11.36 -9.32
C HIS A 316 -12.40 -11.09 -7.82
N ALA A 317 -13.59 -11.31 -7.28
CA ALA A 317 -13.83 -11.24 -5.84
C ALA A 317 -12.99 -12.29 -5.08
N LEU A 318 -12.48 -11.94 -3.90
CA LEU A 318 -11.75 -12.87 -3.00
C LEU A 318 -12.66 -13.76 -2.17
N LEU A 319 -13.91 -13.33 -1.98
CA LEU A 319 -14.95 -14.00 -1.22
C LEU A 319 -15.99 -14.59 -2.17
#